data_AF-A0A531L7M1-F1
#
_entry.id   AF-A0A531L7M1-F1
#
_cell.length_a   1.000
_cell.length_b   1.000
_cell.length_c   1.000
_cell.angle_alpha   90.00
_cell.angle_beta   90.00
_cell.angle_gamma   90.00
#
_symmetry.space_group_name_H-M   'P 1'
#
loop_
_entity.id
_entity.type
_entity.pdbx_description
1 polymer ?
#
loop_
_entity_poly.entity_id
_entity_poly.type
_entity_poly.pdbx_seq_one_letter_code
_entity_poly.pdbx_strand_id
1 'polypeptide(L)'
;MSMRHTTAESLAPTDGIRDYLAVQERKSLLRFLTCGSVDDGKSTLIGRLLSDTKQIFEDQLAALERDSRKHGTTGDDVDFALLV
;
A
#
# COMPACT_ATOMS: atom_id res chain seq x y z
N MET A 1 20.64 -8.48 -14.18
CA MET A 1 19.25 -8.57 -13.68
C MET A 1 18.58 -7.24 -13.98
N SER A 2 18.06 -7.08 -15.21
CA SER A 2 17.63 -5.80 -15.76
C SER A 2 16.12 -5.64 -15.56
N MET A 3 15.75 -4.70 -14.68
CA MET A 3 14.37 -4.34 -14.37
C MET A 3 13.87 -3.43 -15.51
N ARG A 4 13.13 -4.01 -16.46
CA ARG A 4 12.48 -3.24 -17.53
C ARG A 4 11.25 -2.56 -16.94
N HIS A 5 11.36 -1.25 -16.72
CA HIS A 5 10.19 -0.39 -16.62
C HIS A 5 9.54 -0.32 -18.00
N THR A 6 8.41 -1.00 -18.20
CA THR A 6 7.58 -0.84 -19.40
C THR A 6 6.76 0.43 -19.21
N THR A 7 7.18 1.50 -19.89
CA THR A 7 6.43 2.76 -20.01
C THR A 7 5.08 2.47 -20.65
N ALA A 8 4.02 2.99 -20.03
CA ALA A 8 2.62 2.83 -20.45
C ALA A 8 2.30 3.65 -21.70
N GLU A 9 2.86 3.30 -22.85
CA GLU A 9 2.60 3.99 -24.10
C GLU A 9 2.00 3.04 -25.15
N SER A 10 0.76 3.37 -25.54
CA SER A 10 0.01 2.86 -26.70
C SER A 10 -0.34 1.35 -26.71
N LEU A 11 -1.45 0.99 -26.06
CA LEU A 11 -2.15 -0.26 -26.35
C LEU A 11 -3.48 0.03 -27.06
N ALA A 12 -3.69 -0.60 -28.22
CA ALA A 12 -4.99 -0.63 -28.87
C ALA A 12 -6.05 -1.17 -27.88
N PRO A 13 -7.29 -0.64 -27.89
CA PRO A 13 -8.20 -0.74 -26.74
C PRO A 13 -8.54 -2.16 -26.30
N THR A 14 -8.44 -3.16 -27.19
CA THR A 14 -8.78 -4.55 -26.91
C THR A 14 -7.56 -5.40 -26.51
N ASP A 15 -6.40 -5.16 -27.12
CA ASP A 15 -5.17 -5.88 -26.77
C ASP A 15 -4.64 -5.43 -25.41
N GLY A 16 -4.79 -4.14 -25.07
CA GLY A 16 -4.34 -3.61 -23.79
C GLY A 16 -5.04 -4.20 -22.58
N ILE A 17 -6.34 -4.51 -22.70
CA ILE A 17 -7.10 -5.12 -21.61
C ILE A 17 -6.64 -6.57 -21.40
N ARG A 18 -6.44 -7.34 -22.48
CA ARG A 18 -5.97 -8.72 -22.40
C ARG A 18 -4.56 -8.81 -21.81
N ASP A 19 -3.67 -7.93 -22.24
CA ASP A 19 -2.30 -7.86 -21.73
C ASP A 19 -2.29 -7.47 -20.25
N TYR A 20 -3.12 -6.51 -19.85
CA TYR A 20 -3.29 -6.13 -18.44
C TYR A 20 -3.77 -7.30 -17.59
N LEU A 21 -4.83 -8.00 -18.02
CA LEU A 21 -5.38 -9.16 -17.31
C LEU A 21 -4.33 -10.28 -17.16
N ALA A 22 -3.62 -10.60 -18.24
CA ALA A 22 -2.59 -11.62 -18.24
C ALA A 22 -1.42 -11.29 -17.29
N VAL A 23 -1.09 -10.00 -17.12
CA VAL A 23 -0.10 -9.53 -16.13
C VAL A 23 -0.63 -9.66 -14.71
N GLN A 24 -1.92 -9.34 -14.47
CA GLN A 24 -2.53 -9.49 -13.14
C GLN A 24 -2.59 -10.96 -12.69
N GLU A 25 -2.96 -11.87 -13.60
CA GLU A 25 -3.06 -13.31 -13.32
C GLU A 25 -1.71 -13.95 -12.97
N ARG A 26 -0.60 -13.42 -13.48
CA ARG A 26 0.76 -13.95 -13.25
C ARG A 26 1.47 -13.32 -12.05
N LYS A 27 0.80 -12.50 -11.25
CA LYS A 27 1.42 -11.92 -10.04
C LYS A 27 1.73 -13.03 -9.03
N SER A 28 2.97 -13.04 -8.54
CA SER A 28 3.39 -13.96 -7.48
C SER A 28 2.87 -13.48 -6.12
N LEU A 29 2.59 -14.43 -5.23
CA LEU A 29 2.18 -14.14 -3.86
C LEU A 29 3.41 -13.85 -2.99
N LEU A 30 3.50 -12.63 -2.45
CA LEU A 30 4.50 -12.26 -1.46
C LEU A 30 3.94 -12.47 -0.05
N ARG A 31 4.62 -13.28 0.76
CA ARG A 31 4.39 -13.36 2.21
C ARG A 31 5.63 -12.83 2.90
N PHE A 32 5.47 -11.78 3.70
CA PHE A 32 6.55 -11.21 4.49
C PHE A 32 6.03 -10.86 5.88
N LEU A 33 6.95 -10.65 6.82
CA LEU A 33 6.68 -10.15 8.15
C LEU A 33 7.70 -9.07 8.49
N THR A 34 7.31 -8.12 9.33
CA THR A 34 8.23 -7.13 9.91
C THR A 34 8.67 -7.61 11.29
N CYS A 35 9.98 -7.58 11.58
CA CYS A 35 10.56 -7.87 12.88
C CYS A 35 11.57 -6.78 13.29
N GLY A 36 11.84 -6.61 14.59
CA GLY A 36 12.64 -5.51 15.13
C GLY A 36 12.05 -4.88 16.39
N SER A 37 12.69 -3.84 16.93
CA SER A 37 12.21 -3.05 18.07
C SER A 37 10.89 -2.35 17.74
N VAL A 38 10.08 -2.04 18.76
CA VAL A 38 8.84 -1.26 18.60
C VAL A 38 9.16 0.10 17.96
N ASP A 39 10.29 0.69 18.35
CA ASP A 39 10.76 2.00 17.85
C ASP A 39 11.17 1.98 16.37
N ASP A 40 11.36 0.81 15.76
CA ASP A 40 11.73 0.68 14.35
C ASP A 40 10.54 0.93 13.39
N GLY A 41 9.36 1.28 13.91
CA GLY A 41 8.21 1.70 13.09
C GLY A 41 7.58 0.57 12.27
N LYS A 42 7.67 -0.68 12.74
CA LYS A 42 7.12 -1.87 12.05
C LYS A 42 5.65 -1.71 11.63
N SER A 43 4.80 -1.25 12.57
CA SER A 43 3.38 -1.03 12.32
C SER A 43 3.14 0.13 11.35
N THR A 44 3.93 1.20 11.47
CA THR A 44 3.89 2.34 10.54
C THR A 44 4.21 1.92 9.11
N LEU A 45 5.22 1.05 8.91
CA LEU A 45 5.58 0.54 7.59
C LEU A 45 4.47 -0.31 6.97
N ILE A 46 3.88 -1.24 7.74
CA ILE A 46 2.77 -2.05 7.25
C ILE A 46 1.55 -1.17 6.94
N GLY A 47 1.17 -0.25 7.83
CA GLY A 47 0.05 0.65 7.62
C GLY A 47 0.24 1.54 6.38
N ARG A 48 1.47 2.05 6.15
CA ARG A 48 1.78 2.83 4.96
C ARG A 48 1.68 2.00 3.68
N LEU A 49 2.18 0.77 3.69
CA LEU A 49 2.05 -0.15 2.55
C LEU A 49 0.59 -0.42 2.20
N LEU A 50 -0.28 -0.64 3.19
CA LEU A 50 -1.71 -0.83 2.98
C LEU A 50 -2.38 0.42 2.39
N SER A 51 -1.98 1.61 2.87
CA SER A 51 -2.45 2.89 2.34
C SER A 51 -2.03 3.09 0.88
N ASP A 52 -0.74 2.94 0.58
CA ASP A 52 -0.20 3.19 -0.76
C ASP A 52 -0.73 2.17 -1.79
N THR A 53 -1.07 0.95 -1.35
CA THR A 53 -1.70 -0.09 -2.19
C THR A 53 -3.22 0.02 -2.28
N LYS A 54 -3.81 1.09 -1.70
CA LYS A 54 -5.27 1.34 -1.65
C LYS A 54 -6.06 0.14 -1.10
N GLN A 55 -5.49 -0.55 -0.11
CA GLN A 55 -6.13 -1.69 0.56
C GLN A 55 -6.92 -1.27 1.81
N ILE A 56 -6.84 0.01 2.21
CA ILE A 56 -7.59 0.59 3.32
C ILE A 56 -8.90 1.18 2.78
N PHE A 57 -10.03 0.82 3.38
CA PHE A 57 -11.33 1.41 3.05
C PHE A 57 -11.45 2.85 3.58
N GLU A 58 -12.30 3.66 2.95
CA GLU A 58 -12.43 5.09 3.30
C GLU A 58 -12.93 5.31 4.73
N ASP A 59 -13.81 4.45 5.23
CA ASP A 59 -14.31 4.48 6.61
C ASP A 59 -13.19 4.18 7.63
N GLN A 60 -12.31 3.22 7.33
CA GLN A 60 -11.12 2.94 8.12
C GLN A 60 -10.12 4.09 8.10
N LEU A 61 -9.94 4.73 6.95
CA LEU A 61 -9.07 5.91 6.83
C LEU A 61 -9.61 7.08 7.67
N ALA A 62 -10.91 7.34 7.63
CA ALA A 62 -11.54 8.38 8.42
C ALA A 62 -11.44 8.11 9.94
N ALA A 63 -11.57 6.85 10.36
CA ALA A 63 -11.34 6.45 11.75
C ALA A 63 -9.87 6.69 12.16
N LEU A 64 -8.93 6.31 11.29
CA LEU A 64 -7.50 6.48 11.50
C LEU A 64 -7.09 7.97 11.62
N GLU A 65 -7.66 8.83 10.78
CA GLU A 65 -7.46 10.29 10.86
C GLU A 65 -7.95 10.85 12.19
N ARG A 66 -9.12 10.40 12.66
CA ARG A 66 -9.67 10.82 13.95
C ARG A 66 -8.79 10.37 15.11
N ASP A 67 -8.31 9.14 15.07
CA ASP A 67 -7.48 8.57 16.12
C ASP A 67 -6.06 9.16 16.11
N SER A 68 -5.51 9.48 14.93
CA SER A 68 -4.24 10.21 14.79
C SER A 68 -4.31 11.59 15.44
N ARG A 69 -5.41 12.33 15.26
CA ARG A 69 -5.57 13.65 15.93
C ARG A 69 -5.64 13.54 17.46
N LYS A 70 -6.06 12.40 17.99
CA LYS A 70 -6.30 12.20 19.42
C LYS A 70 -5.11 11.54 20.15
N HIS A 71 -4.43 10.61 19.49
CA HIS A 71 -3.39 9.77 20.06
C HIS A 71 -2.15 9.64 19.18
N GLY A 72 -2.09 10.37 18.07
CA GLY A 72 -1.01 10.27 17.09
C GLY A 72 0.33 10.70 17.65
N THR A 73 1.36 10.00 17.20
CA THR A 73 2.76 10.26 17.54
C THR A 73 3.48 11.05 16.44
N THR A 74 2.82 11.24 15.30
CA THR A 74 3.38 11.83 14.08
C THR A 74 2.98 13.30 13.85
N GLY A 75 2.39 13.97 14.86
CA GLY A 75 1.94 15.35 14.74
C GLY A 75 0.61 15.48 13.98
N ASP A 76 0.57 16.36 12.97
CA ASP A 76 -0.64 16.60 12.14
C ASP A 76 -0.82 15.57 11.02
N ASP A 77 0.18 14.70 10.79
CA ASP A 77 0.13 13.63 9.80
C ASP A 77 -0.68 12.42 10.27
N VAL A 78 -1.17 11.64 9.32
CA VAL A 78 -1.87 10.38 9.59
C VAL A 78 -0.89 9.34 10.16
N ASP A 79 -1.16 8.90 11.39
CA ASP A 79 -0.37 7.89 12.09
C ASP A 79 -0.85 6.48 11.70
N PHE A 80 -0.23 5.94 10.66
CA PHE A 80 -0.53 4.60 10.14
C PHE A 80 -0.22 3.46 11.13
N ALA A 81 0.47 3.72 12.24
CA ALA A 81 0.67 2.70 13.27
C ALA A 81 -0.63 2.37 14.03
N LEU A 82 -1.64 3.24 13.96
CA LEU A 82 -2.93 3.08 14.65
C LEU A 82 -3.95 2.23 13.88
N LEU A 83 -3.54 1.61 12.77
CA LEU A 83 -4.40 0.68 12.02
C LEU A 83 -4.61 -0.61 12.85
N VAL A 84 -5.75 -0.69 13.56
CA VAL A 84 -6.18 -1.83 14.39
C VAL A 84 -7.60 -2.24 14.03
#